data_AF-A0A2P8HJS8-F1
#
_entry.id   AF-A0A2P8HJS8-F1
#
_cell.length_a   1.000
_cell.length_b   1.000
_cell.length_c   1.000
_cell.angle_alpha   90.00
_cell.angle_beta   90.00
_cell.angle_gamma   90.00
#
_symmetry.space_group_name_H-M   'P 1'
#
loop_
_entity.id
_entity.type
_entity.pdbx_description
1 polymer ?
#
loop_
_entity_poly.entity_id
_entity_poly.type
_entity_poly.pdbx_seq_one_letter_code
_entity_poly.pdbx_strand_id
1 'polypeptide(L)'
;MRPIKNSWKVAVLDMYEGVPNEGMRCIREILSKYASMHALDLQFDEFEVRQQQQVPDTSYDIYISTGGPGSPVDSEGSDWETAYFSLIDALLEWNRTHEISKPVFFICHSYQIMCRYYKLGNVCRRKSPAFGVFPVHKTAAGMQEKVFSALPDPFYIVDSRDWQVIELNYKNLQAMGGHVLALEKQRPHVPLERATMAIRFNDHFIGTQFHPEADAAGMHMYLLQEEKKKQVVNNHGIAKYNSMISQLTDPDKIMLTHDRFITAFLDYAIYGSLSERLAAIERLVQVATHTDNEHSFF
;
A
#
# COMPACT_ATOMS: atom_id res chain seq x y z
N MET A 1 14.98 12.59 -14.92
CA MET A 1 15.77 11.49 -14.31
C MET A 1 16.16 10.49 -15.39
N ARG A 2 17.28 9.76 -15.25
CA ARG A 2 17.65 8.65 -16.16
C ARG A 2 17.43 7.32 -15.45
N PRO A 3 16.74 6.34 -16.06
CA PRO A 3 16.46 5.09 -15.39
C PRO A 3 17.76 4.27 -15.23
N ILE A 4 17.82 3.44 -14.20
CA ILE A 4 18.97 2.55 -13.93
C ILE A 4 19.21 1.60 -15.11
N LYS A 5 18.14 1.22 -15.82
CA LYS A 5 18.17 0.48 -17.09
C LYS A 5 16.97 0.85 -17.98
N ASN A 6 17.02 0.46 -19.25
CA ASN A 6 16.05 0.90 -20.25
C ASN A 6 14.78 0.04 -20.36
N SER A 7 14.85 -1.25 -20.00
CA SER A 7 13.74 -2.20 -20.11
C SER A 7 13.41 -2.81 -18.75
N TRP A 8 12.13 -2.84 -18.40
CA TRP A 8 11.62 -3.22 -17.09
C TRP A 8 10.51 -4.26 -17.20
N LYS A 9 10.60 -5.30 -16.36
CA LYS A 9 9.55 -6.30 -16.19
C LYS A 9 8.97 -6.19 -14.79
N VAL A 10 7.66 -5.96 -14.71
CA VAL A 10 6.92 -5.93 -13.44
C VAL A 10 6.08 -7.19 -13.31
N ALA A 11 6.25 -7.94 -12.23
CA ALA A 11 5.35 -9.04 -11.91
C ALA A 11 4.22 -8.53 -10.99
N VAL A 12 2.98 -8.73 -11.40
CA VAL A 12 1.80 -8.45 -10.58
C VAL A 12 1.26 -9.77 -10.04
N LEU A 13 1.37 -9.96 -8.73
CA LEU A 13 0.95 -11.18 -8.03
C LEU A 13 -0.51 -11.02 -7.61
N ASP A 14 -1.41 -11.65 -8.35
CA ASP A 14 -2.86 -11.60 -8.17
C ASP A 14 -3.30 -12.48 -6.99
N MET A 15 -3.74 -11.82 -5.93
CA MET A 15 -4.24 -12.44 -4.69
C MET A 15 -5.78 -12.46 -4.61
N TYR A 16 -6.49 -12.15 -5.70
CA TYR A 16 -7.94 -12.00 -5.71
C TYR A 16 -8.71 -13.31 -5.82
N GLU A 17 -8.05 -14.44 -6.07
CA GLU A 17 -8.69 -15.77 -6.05
C GLU A 17 -9.87 -15.86 -7.03
N GLY A 18 -9.66 -15.38 -8.26
CA GLY A 18 -10.68 -15.35 -9.31
C GLY A 18 -11.85 -14.37 -9.07
N VAL A 19 -11.84 -13.60 -7.98
CA VAL A 19 -12.90 -12.63 -7.67
C VAL A 19 -12.70 -11.33 -8.46
N PRO A 20 -13.71 -10.83 -9.20
CA PRO A 20 -13.65 -9.55 -9.88
C PRO A 20 -13.32 -8.41 -8.91
N ASN A 21 -12.39 -7.56 -9.28
CA ASN A 21 -11.89 -6.49 -8.42
C ASN A 21 -11.43 -5.28 -9.23
N GLU A 22 -11.59 -4.11 -8.63
CA GLU A 22 -11.15 -2.83 -9.22
C GLU A 22 -9.65 -2.58 -9.02
N GLY A 23 -9.04 -3.17 -7.98
CA GLY A 23 -7.63 -2.90 -7.65
C GLY A 23 -6.67 -3.36 -8.75
N MET A 24 -6.91 -4.51 -9.37
CA MET A 24 -6.11 -4.99 -10.50
C MET A 24 -6.24 -4.06 -11.71
N ARG A 25 -7.46 -3.57 -12.02
CA ARG A 25 -7.65 -2.54 -13.07
C ARG A 25 -6.80 -1.30 -12.76
N CYS A 26 -6.86 -0.80 -11.53
CA CYS A 26 -6.10 0.38 -11.15
C CYS A 26 -4.57 0.16 -11.24
N ILE A 27 -4.07 -1.01 -10.82
CA ILE A 27 -2.63 -1.33 -10.95
C ILE A 27 -2.20 -1.35 -12.43
N ARG A 28 -2.96 -2.02 -13.31
CA ARG A 28 -2.71 -1.99 -14.77
C ARG A 28 -2.64 -0.56 -15.29
N GLU A 29 -3.62 0.26 -14.94
CA GLU A 29 -3.66 1.65 -15.38
C GLU A 29 -2.48 2.47 -14.87
N ILE A 30 -2.11 2.32 -13.59
CA ILE A 30 -0.95 3.00 -13.01
C ILE A 30 0.32 2.61 -13.76
N LEU A 31 0.56 1.32 -13.99
CA LEU A 31 1.74 0.83 -14.72
C LEU A 31 1.78 1.35 -16.15
N SER A 32 0.67 1.27 -16.90
CA SER A 32 0.60 1.77 -18.28
C SER A 32 0.79 3.29 -18.36
N LYS A 33 0.12 4.05 -17.48
CA LYS A 33 0.26 5.51 -17.43
C LYS A 33 1.69 5.92 -17.05
N TYR A 34 2.29 5.23 -16.09
CA TYR A 34 3.66 5.47 -15.68
C TYR A 34 4.65 5.19 -16.83
N ALA A 35 4.53 4.04 -17.49
CA ALA A 35 5.36 3.69 -18.65
C ALA A 35 5.27 4.75 -19.75
N SER A 36 4.05 5.18 -20.11
CA SER A 36 3.82 6.20 -21.13
C SER A 36 4.36 7.58 -20.72
N MET A 37 4.15 8.00 -19.46
CA MET A 37 4.58 9.30 -18.95
C MET A 37 6.10 9.44 -18.95
N HIS A 38 6.80 8.33 -18.67
CA HIS A 38 8.25 8.30 -18.55
C HIS A 38 8.96 7.76 -19.80
N ALA A 39 8.22 7.45 -20.87
CA ALA A 39 8.71 6.84 -22.10
C ALA A 39 9.61 5.61 -21.84
N LEU A 40 9.16 4.73 -20.93
CA LEU A 40 9.86 3.51 -20.54
C LEU A 40 9.40 2.31 -21.39
N ASP A 41 10.35 1.42 -21.73
CA ASP A 41 10.01 0.05 -22.11
C ASP A 41 9.70 -0.73 -20.83
N LEU A 42 8.44 -0.64 -20.39
CA LEU A 42 7.95 -1.33 -19.21
C LEU A 42 6.83 -2.28 -19.60
N GLN A 43 7.04 -3.55 -19.31
CA GLN A 43 6.08 -4.62 -19.49
C GLN A 43 5.68 -5.17 -18.11
N PHE A 44 4.47 -5.69 -18.01
CA PHE A 44 4.03 -6.37 -16.81
C PHE A 44 3.25 -7.63 -17.14
N ASP A 45 3.42 -8.64 -16.31
CA ASP A 45 2.71 -9.90 -16.38
C ASP A 45 1.98 -10.14 -15.07
N GLU A 46 0.82 -10.80 -15.16
CA GLU A 46 -0.03 -11.12 -14.02
C GLU A 46 0.03 -12.62 -13.74
N PHE A 47 0.15 -12.95 -12.45
CA PHE A 47 0.27 -14.32 -11.98
C PHE A 47 -0.85 -14.59 -11.00
N GLU A 48 -1.75 -15.53 -11.32
CA GLU A 48 -2.80 -15.96 -10.40
C GLU A 48 -2.18 -16.86 -9.34
N VAL A 49 -2.00 -16.31 -8.14
CA VAL A 49 -1.25 -16.98 -7.07
C VAL A 49 -2.10 -18.04 -6.39
N ARG A 50 -3.36 -17.74 -6.06
CA ARG A 50 -4.11 -18.51 -5.04
C ARG A 50 -4.80 -19.76 -5.59
N GLN A 51 -5.39 -19.68 -6.77
CA GLN A 51 -6.07 -20.80 -7.44
C GLN A 51 -5.14 -21.57 -8.36
N GLN A 52 -4.30 -20.87 -9.14
CA GLN A 52 -3.44 -21.49 -10.15
C GLN A 52 -2.00 -21.71 -9.66
N GLN A 53 -1.65 -21.21 -8.47
CA GLN A 53 -0.31 -21.35 -7.89
C GLN A 53 0.79 -20.77 -8.80
N GLN A 54 0.43 -19.78 -9.61
CA GLN A 54 1.38 -19.14 -10.50
C GLN A 54 2.18 -18.12 -9.71
N VAL A 55 3.49 -18.28 -9.78
CA VAL A 55 4.46 -17.31 -9.26
C VAL A 55 5.53 -17.09 -10.33
N PRO A 56 6.01 -15.85 -10.51
CA PRO A 56 7.17 -15.57 -11.36
C PRO A 56 8.44 -16.19 -10.77
N ASP A 57 9.55 -16.03 -11.50
CA ASP A 57 10.90 -16.23 -11.00
C ASP A 57 11.61 -14.89 -10.78
N THR A 58 12.92 -14.92 -10.52
CA THR A 58 13.75 -13.72 -10.30
C THR A 58 14.10 -12.95 -11.58
N SER A 59 13.57 -13.34 -12.75
CA SER A 59 13.82 -12.64 -14.02
C SER A 59 13.05 -11.33 -14.15
N TYR A 60 12.01 -11.12 -13.32
CA TYR A 60 11.30 -9.85 -13.19
C TYR A 60 12.06 -8.88 -12.30
N ASP A 61 11.85 -7.58 -12.49
CA ASP A 61 12.60 -6.53 -11.81
C ASP A 61 11.88 -5.97 -10.59
N ILE A 62 10.56 -5.80 -10.71
CA ILE A 62 9.71 -5.18 -9.69
C ILE A 62 8.52 -6.11 -9.45
N TYR A 63 8.10 -6.25 -8.19
CA TYR A 63 6.98 -7.12 -7.83
C TYR A 63 5.93 -6.30 -7.08
N ILE A 64 4.67 -6.41 -7.50
CA ILE A 64 3.54 -5.80 -6.81
C ILE A 64 2.57 -6.92 -6.45
N SER A 65 2.35 -7.15 -5.17
CA SER A 65 1.40 -8.15 -4.68
C SER A 65 0.13 -7.47 -4.19
N THR A 66 -0.99 -7.90 -4.76
CA THR A 66 -2.25 -7.18 -4.59
C THR A 66 -2.90 -7.45 -3.23
N GLY A 67 -3.97 -6.71 -2.97
CA GLY A 67 -4.97 -7.14 -1.99
C GLY A 67 -5.73 -8.38 -2.49
N GLY A 68 -6.62 -8.89 -1.65
CA GLY A 68 -7.37 -10.10 -1.94
C GLY A 68 -8.51 -10.29 -0.94
N PRO A 69 -9.56 -11.04 -1.30
CA PRO A 69 -10.65 -11.36 -0.41
C PRO A 69 -10.22 -12.42 0.62
N GLY A 70 -11.05 -12.62 1.63
CA GLY A 70 -10.92 -13.74 2.56
C GLY A 70 -9.97 -13.47 3.73
N SER A 71 -9.72 -14.55 4.47
CA SER A 71 -8.93 -14.54 5.70
C SER A 71 -7.45 -14.70 5.38
N PRO A 72 -6.56 -13.81 5.87
CA PRO A 72 -5.12 -13.95 5.74
C PRO A 72 -4.54 -14.97 6.74
N VAL A 73 -5.37 -15.63 7.55
CA VAL A 73 -4.93 -16.69 8.48
C VAL A 73 -5.40 -18.07 8.04
N ASP A 74 -6.56 -18.18 7.39
CA ASP A 74 -7.16 -19.49 7.03
C ASP A 74 -6.35 -20.23 5.97
N SER A 75 -5.52 -19.52 5.19
CA SER A 75 -4.68 -20.09 4.14
C SER A 75 -3.34 -20.64 4.63
N GLU A 76 -3.06 -20.58 5.94
CA GLU A 76 -1.79 -21.04 6.51
C GLU A 76 -1.52 -22.51 6.17
N GLY A 77 -0.36 -22.75 5.56
CA GLY A 77 0.07 -24.10 5.15
C GLY A 77 -0.51 -24.58 3.82
N SER A 78 -1.19 -23.72 3.06
CA SER A 78 -1.63 -24.05 1.69
C SER A 78 -0.47 -24.13 0.70
N ASP A 79 -0.67 -24.87 -0.39
CA ASP A 79 0.34 -25.06 -1.44
C ASP A 79 0.68 -23.73 -2.15
N TRP A 80 -0.31 -22.88 -2.38
CA TRP A 80 -0.06 -21.57 -2.99
C TRP A 80 0.79 -20.68 -2.09
N GLU A 81 0.62 -20.73 -0.78
CA GLU A 81 1.47 -20.00 0.16
C GLU A 81 2.89 -20.51 0.12
N THR A 82 3.08 -21.82 -0.01
CA THR A 82 4.40 -22.43 -0.14
C THR A 82 5.11 -21.93 -1.39
N ALA A 83 4.41 -21.88 -2.54
CA ALA A 83 4.95 -21.32 -3.78
C ALA A 83 5.25 -19.82 -3.64
N TYR A 84 4.33 -19.06 -3.07
CA TYR A 84 4.46 -17.62 -2.85
C TYR A 84 5.65 -17.28 -1.94
N PHE A 85 5.78 -17.96 -0.79
CA PHE A 85 6.90 -17.74 0.13
C PHE A 85 8.24 -18.18 -0.46
N SER A 86 8.26 -19.24 -1.27
CA SER A 86 9.47 -19.65 -2.00
C SER A 86 9.95 -18.56 -2.95
N LEU A 87 9.04 -17.87 -3.65
CA LEU A 87 9.37 -16.69 -4.45
C LEU A 87 9.94 -15.58 -3.55
N ILE A 88 9.25 -15.22 -2.46
CA ILE A 88 9.70 -14.13 -1.59
C ILE A 88 11.10 -14.40 -1.02
N ASP A 89 11.38 -15.63 -0.59
CA ASP A 89 12.70 -16.02 -0.08
C ASP A 89 13.76 -15.95 -1.19
N ALA A 90 13.44 -16.36 -2.42
CA ALA A 90 14.35 -16.22 -3.56
C ALA A 90 14.67 -14.75 -3.88
N LEU A 91 13.70 -13.84 -3.74
CA LEU A 91 13.90 -12.40 -3.92
C LEU A 91 14.75 -11.80 -2.80
N LEU A 92 14.58 -12.24 -1.56
CA LEU A 92 15.46 -11.83 -0.45
C LEU A 92 16.89 -12.27 -0.71
N GLU A 93 17.10 -13.51 -1.14
CA GLU A 93 18.45 -14.02 -1.41
C GLU A 93 19.10 -13.30 -2.59
N TRP A 94 18.34 -13.03 -3.66
CA TRP A 94 18.80 -12.19 -4.75
C TRP A 94 19.29 -10.84 -4.24
N ASN A 95 18.49 -10.17 -3.39
CA ASN A 95 18.80 -8.84 -2.86
C ASN A 95 20.03 -8.79 -1.96
N ARG A 96 20.44 -9.93 -1.38
CA ARG A 96 21.66 -10.05 -0.58
C ARG A 96 22.91 -10.26 -1.42
N THR A 97 22.75 -10.78 -2.63
CA THR A 97 23.86 -11.30 -3.45
C THR A 97 24.10 -10.52 -4.74
N HIS A 98 23.17 -9.65 -5.14
CA HIS A 98 23.25 -8.89 -6.38
C HIS A 98 23.20 -7.38 -6.12
N GLU A 99 23.89 -6.60 -6.95
CA GLU A 99 23.90 -5.13 -6.86
C GLU A 99 22.54 -4.51 -7.22
N ILE A 100 21.84 -5.11 -8.18
CA ILE A 100 20.51 -4.65 -8.62
C ILE A 100 19.45 -5.47 -7.88
N SER A 101 18.88 -4.86 -6.86
CA SER A 101 17.84 -5.45 -6.03
C SER A 101 16.48 -5.52 -6.74
N LYS A 102 15.65 -6.44 -6.27
CA LYS A 102 14.27 -6.72 -6.65
C LYS A 102 13.32 -6.16 -5.58
N PRO A 103 12.78 -4.95 -5.76
CA PRO A 103 11.83 -4.39 -4.82
C PRO A 103 10.46 -5.07 -4.91
N VAL A 104 9.80 -5.20 -3.76
CA VAL A 104 8.46 -5.79 -3.64
C VAL A 104 7.54 -4.85 -2.89
N PHE A 105 6.34 -4.65 -3.43
CA PHE A 105 5.27 -3.89 -2.78
C PHE A 105 4.07 -4.79 -2.44
N PHE A 106 3.70 -4.85 -1.16
CA PHE A 106 2.58 -5.65 -0.67
C PHE A 106 1.37 -4.78 -0.28
N ILE A 107 0.19 -5.13 -0.78
CA ILE A 107 -1.05 -4.36 -0.58
C ILE A 107 -2.08 -5.20 0.19
N CYS A 108 -2.66 -4.62 1.24
CA CYS A 108 -3.77 -5.15 2.03
C CYS A 108 -3.60 -6.63 2.46
N HIS A 109 -4.18 -7.57 1.70
CA HIS A 109 -4.12 -9.01 2.00
C HIS A 109 -2.69 -9.54 1.94
N SER A 110 -1.93 -9.26 0.87
CA SER A 110 -0.53 -9.71 0.79
C SER A 110 0.34 -9.11 1.88
N TYR A 111 0.08 -7.85 2.28
CA TYR A 111 0.74 -7.24 3.44
C TYR A 111 0.45 -8.02 4.74
N GLN A 112 -0.81 -8.44 4.96
CA GLN A 112 -1.20 -9.23 6.13
C GLN A 112 -0.54 -10.62 6.10
N ILE A 113 -0.51 -11.27 4.94
CA ILE A 113 0.18 -12.53 4.70
C ILE A 113 1.66 -12.41 5.07
N MET A 114 2.35 -11.34 4.64
CA MET A 114 3.76 -11.14 5.00
C MET A 114 3.97 -10.85 6.48
N CYS A 115 3.07 -10.08 7.11
CA CYS A 115 3.13 -9.85 8.55
C CYS A 115 2.97 -11.17 9.34
N ARG A 116 2.12 -12.09 8.87
CA ARG A 116 1.95 -13.42 9.47
C ARG A 116 3.18 -14.29 9.22
N TYR A 117 3.64 -14.39 7.98
CA TYR A 117 4.79 -15.23 7.58
C TYR A 117 6.04 -14.91 8.40
N TYR A 118 6.39 -13.63 8.51
CA TYR A 118 7.54 -13.17 9.30
C TYR A 118 7.24 -13.01 10.80
N LYS A 119 6.02 -13.34 11.24
CA LYS A 119 5.57 -13.24 12.64
C LYS A 119 5.82 -11.84 13.22
N LEU A 120 5.48 -10.82 12.46
CA LEU A 120 5.74 -9.41 12.80
C LEU A 120 4.69 -8.81 13.72
N GLY A 121 3.55 -9.47 13.90
CA GLY A 121 2.49 -9.03 14.78
C GLY A 121 1.30 -9.98 14.74
N ASN A 122 0.28 -9.65 15.50
CA ASN A 122 -0.98 -10.36 15.53
C ASN A 122 -1.84 -9.95 14.33
N VAL A 123 -2.03 -10.88 13.39
CA VAL A 123 -2.97 -10.73 12.27
C VAL A 123 -4.33 -11.25 12.70
N CYS A 124 -5.26 -10.34 13.00
CA CYS A 124 -6.53 -10.68 13.62
C CYS A 124 -7.71 -9.98 12.97
N ARG A 125 -8.90 -10.53 13.19
CA ARG A 125 -10.15 -9.93 12.72
C ARG A 125 -10.46 -8.67 13.53
N ARG A 126 -10.90 -7.63 12.83
CA ARG A 126 -11.39 -6.40 13.47
C ARG A 126 -12.71 -6.66 14.19
N LYS A 127 -12.92 -5.97 15.31
CA LYS A 127 -14.23 -5.92 15.98
C LYS A 127 -15.31 -5.32 15.07
N SER A 128 -14.92 -4.38 14.21
CA SER A 128 -15.79 -3.77 13.21
C SER A 128 -15.01 -3.56 11.91
N PRO A 129 -15.56 -3.99 10.76
CA PRO A 129 -14.93 -3.77 9.46
C PRO A 129 -14.57 -2.30 9.24
N ALA A 130 -13.43 -2.03 8.63
CA ALA A 130 -13.08 -0.69 8.18
C ALA A 130 -13.47 -0.57 6.71
N PHE A 131 -14.32 0.42 6.41
CA PHE A 131 -14.66 0.74 5.03
C PHE A 131 -14.83 2.26 4.85
N GLY A 132 -14.05 2.83 3.93
CA GLY A 132 -14.14 4.23 3.50
C GLY A 132 -12.83 4.99 3.53
N VAL A 133 -12.94 6.31 3.56
CA VAL A 133 -11.80 7.23 3.53
C VAL A 133 -11.39 7.62 4.95
N PHE A 134 -10.12 7.42 5.29
CA PHE A 134 -9.59 7.70 6.63
C PHE A 134 -8.25 8.43 6.57
N PRO A 135 -8.01 9.38 7.50
CA PRO A 135 -6.68 9.91 7.69
C PRO A 135 -5.78 8.86 8.37
N VAL A 136 -4.54 8.79 7.91
CA VAL A 136 -3.46 7.97 8.46
C VAL A 136 -2.28 8.88 8.76
N HIS A 137 -1.57 8.56 9.84
CA HIS A 137 -0.43 9.35 10.31
C HIS A 137 0.86 8.56 10.16
N LYS A 138 1.90 9.26 9.71
CA LYS A 138 3.26 8.75 9.62
C LYS A 138 3.86 8.60 11.02
N THR A 139 4.69 7.59 11.18
CA THR A 139 5.60 7.49 12.33
C THR A 139 6.84 8.34 12.09
N ALA A 140 7.73 8.46 13.08
CA ALA A 140 9.04 9.08 12.88
C ALA A 140 9.84 8.42 11.73
N ALA A 141 9.76 7.09 11.59
CA ALA A 141 10.38 6.38 10.48
C ALA A 141 9.66 6.69 9.15
N GLY A 142 8.32 6.76 9.14
CA GLY A 142 7.55 7.15 7.96
C GLY A 142 7.83 8.57 7.46
N MET A 143 8.15 9.50 8.36
CA MET A 143 8.58 10.87 7.99
C MET A 143 9.92 10.89 7.25
N GLN A 144 10.78 9.90 7.49
CA GLN A 144 12.09 9.76 6.84
C GLN A 144 12.05 8.80 5.66
N GLU A 145 10.92 8.14 5.43
CA GLU A 145 10.81 7.10 4.43
C GLU A 145 10.60 7.73 3.05
N LYS A 146 11.47 7.30 2.14
CA LYS A 146 11.59 7.71 0.74
C LYS A 146 10.24 7.74 0.01
N VAL A 147 9.52 6.64 -0.10
CA VAL A 147 8.22 6.56 -0.77
C VAL A 147 7.17 7.46 -0.09
N PHE A 148 7.17 7.49 1.24
CA PHE A 148 6.24 8.31 2.04
C PHE A 148 6.50 9.82 1.93
N SER A 149 7.68 10.27 1.52
CA SER A 149 7.95 11.70 1.28
C SER A 149 7.06 12.29 0.16
N ALA A 150 6.48 11.43 -0.69
CA ALA A 150 5.52 11.85 -1.72
C ALA A 150 4.13 12.23 -1.17
N LEU A 151 3.85 11.98 0.12
CA LEU A 151 2.56 12.26 0.77
C LEU A 151 2.70 13.28 1.91
N PRO A 152 1.66 14.04 2.27
CA PRO A 152 1.65 14.86 3.48
C PRO A 152 1.47 14.02 4.75
N ASP A 153 1.53 14.64 5.93
CA ASP A 153 1.08 14.05 7.19
C ASP A 153 0.03 14.97 7.86
N PRO A 154 -1.20 14.48 8.14
CA PRO A 154 -1.74 13.19 7.72
C PRO A 154 -1.96 13.11 6.20
N PHE A 155 -2.08 11.89 5.69
CA PHE A 155 -2.59 11.60 4.35
C PHE A 155 -3.85 10.76 4.43
N TYR A 156 -4.64 10.72 3.34
CA TYR A 156 -5.92 10.01 3.31
C TYR A 156 -5.84 8.76 2.46
N ILE A 157 -6.40 7.68 2.97
CA ILE A 157 -6.37 6.36 2.31
C ILE A 157 -7.78 5.83 2.11
N VAL A 158 -7.90 4.89 1.16
CA VAL A 158 -9.03 3.96 1.10
C VAL A 158 -8.72 2.78 2.01
N ASP A 159 -9.57 2.58 3.02
CA ASP A 159 -9.54 1.40 3.88
C ASP A 159 -10.74 0.52 3.56
N SER A 160 -10.52 -0.78 3.33
CA SER A 160 -11.57 -1.75 3.03
C SER A 160 -11.15 -3.13 3.51
N ARG A 161 -11.33 -3.41 4.81
CA ARG A 161 -10.81 -4.64 5.42
C ARG A 161 -11.59 -5.11 6.64
N ASP A 162 -11.61 -6.43 6.79
CA ASP A 162 -12.08 -7.14 7.98
C ASP A 162 -10.94 -7.53 8.92
N TRP A 163 -9.70 -7.50 8.43
CA TRP A 163 -8.50 -7.95 9.14
C TRP A 163 -7.53 -6.80 9.41
N GLN A 164 -6.70 -6.95 10.43
CA GLN A 164 -5.73 -5.94 10.85
C GLN A 164 -4.46 -6.58 11.38
N VAL A 165 -3.39 -5.77 11.42
CA VAL A 165 -2.14 -6.13 12.08
C VAL A 165 -1.94 -5.22 13.28
N ILE A 166 -1.89 -5.81 14.47
CA ILE A 166 -1.66 -5.14 15.76
C ILE A 166 -0.59 -5.92 16.55
N GLU A 167 -0.23 -5.45 17.74
CA GLU A 167 0.66 -6.15 18.69
C GLU A 167 1.98 -6.54 18.02
N LEU A 168 2.66 -5.54 17.44
CA LEU A 168 3.86 -5.79 16.65
C LEU A 168 4.99 -6.42 17.48
N ASN A 169 5.57 -7.46 16.92
CA ASN A 169 6.82 -8.04 17.38
C ASN A 169 8.00 -7.24 16.83
N TYR A 170 8.36 -6.17 17.55
CA TYR A 170 9.48 -5.30 17.19
C TYR A 170 10.82 -6.03 17.10
N LYS A 171 11.03 -7.13 17.84
CA LYS A 171 12.25 -7.93 17.74
C LYS A 171 12.39 -8.56 16.36
N ASN A 172 11.32 -9.20 15.86
CA ASN A 172 11.32 -9.79 14.53
C ASN A 172 11.41 -8.73 13.44
N LEU A 173 10.69 -7.62 13.60
CA LEU A 173 10.75 -6.50 12.66
C LEU A 173 12.15 -5.92 12.54
N GLN A 174 12.83 -5.66 13.65
CA GLN A 174 14.20 -5.15 13.67
C GLN A 174 15.20 -6.16 13.12
N ALA A 175 15.01 -7.46 13.35
CA ALA A 175 15.87 -8.51 12.79
C ALA A 175 15.85 -8.54 11.25
N MET A 176 14.78 -8.04 10.63
CA MET A 176 14.67 -7.87 9.18
C MET A 176 15.19 -6.50 8.68
N GLY A 177 15.59 -5.60 9.57
CA GLY A 177 15.88 -4.20 9.23
C GLY A 177 14.63 -3.36 8.96
N GLY A 178 13.47 -3.80 9.48
CA GLY A 178 12.19 -3.19 9.19
C GLY A 178 11.77 -2.08 10.15
N HIS A 179 10.83 -1.25 9.67
CA HIS A 179 10.27 -0.12 10.41
C HIS A 179 8.78 0.04 10.13
N VAL A 180 8.03 0.40 11.16
CA VAL A 180 6.63 0.84 11.02
C VAL A 180 6.61 2.23 10.42
N LEU A 181 5.92 2.43 9.32
CA LEU A 181 5.88 3.71 8.59
C LEU A 181 4.63 4.52 8.92
N ALA A 182 3.51 3.86 9.19
CA ALA A 182 2.26 4.53 9.45
C ALA A 182 1.37 3.74 10.41
N LEU A 183 0.57 4.48 11.19
CA LEU A 183 -0.39 3.94 12.14
C LEU A 183 -1.78 4.53 11.87
N GLU A 184 -2.81 3.73 12.16
CA GLU A 184 -4.21 4.16 12.08
C GLU A 184 -4.43 5.39 12.97
N LYS A 185 -5.37 6.31 12.67
CA LYS A 185 -5.57 7.52 13.49
C LYS A 185 -5.66 7.24 15.00
N GLN A 186 -5.18 8.17 15.81
CA GLN A 186 -5.26 8.06 17.27
C GLN A 186 -6.72 8.09 17.73
N ARG A 187 -7.07 7.21 18.68
CA ARG A 187 -8.40 7.11 19.28
C ARG A 187 -8.28 6.99 20.80
N PRO A 188 -8.09 8.10 21.53
CA PRO A 188 -7.86 8.07 22.97
C PRO A 188 -8.98 7.38 23.77
N HIS A 189 -10.20 7.41 23.24
CA HIS A 189 -11.39 6.86 23.89
C HIS A 189 -11.67 5.40 23.56
N VAL A 190 -10.86 4.76 22.71
CA VAL A 190 -11.04 3.36 22.29
C VAL A 190 -9.91 2.52 22.87
N PRO A 191 -10.17 1.61 23.83
CA PRO A 191 -9.14 0.79 24.48
C PRO A 191 -8.73 -0.39 23.60
N LEU A 192 -8.45 -0.13 22.32
CA LEU A 192 -7.95 -1.11 21.36
C LEU A 192 -6.69 -0.56 20.71
N GLU A 193 -5.71 -1.43 20.49
CA GLU A 193 -4.47 -1.05 19.81
C GLU A 193 -4.77 -0.50 18.40
N ARG A 194 -3.94 0.45 17.97
CA ARG A 194 -4.03 1.03 16.63
C ARG A 194 -3.47 0.04 15.63
N ALA A 195 -4.17 -0.16 14.51
CA ALA A 195 -3.65 -0.98 13.44
C ALA A 195 -2.38 -0.37 12.83
N THR A 196 -1.43 -1.24 12.50
CA THR A 196 -0.26 -0.90 11.70
C THR A 196 -0.65 -0.74 10.25
N MET A 197 -0.52 0.47 9.71
CA MET A 197 -1.02 0.80 8.38
C MET A 197 0.01 0.62 7.27
N ALA A 198 1.30 0.67 7.59
CA ALA A 198 2.37 0.40 6.64
C ALA A 198 3.68 0.01 7.32
N ILE A 199 4.45 -0.86 6.66
CA ILE A 199 5.76 -1.34 7.11
C ILE A 199 6.75 -1.29 5.93
N ARG A 200 7.95 -0.77 6.19
CA ARG A 200 9.16 -1.06 5.41
C ARG A 200 9.71 -2.35 6.02
N PHE A 201 9.58 -3.48 5.34
CA PHE A 201 9.97 -4.79 5.90
C PHE A 201 11.49 -4.94 5.95
N ASN A 202 12.17 -4.40 4.93
CA ASN A 202 13.62 -4.25 4.79
C ASN A 202 13.87 -3.18 3.71
N ASP A 203 15.11 -2.96 3.29
CA ASP A 203 15.48 -1.93 2.29
C ASP A 203 14.68 -2.00 0.99
N HIS A 204 14.28 -3.19 0.55
CA HIS A 204 13.67 -3.41 -0.77
C HIS A 204 12.18 -3.75 -0.70
N PHE A 205 11.67 -4.17 0.46
CA PHE A 205 10.29 -4.62 0.63
C PHE A 205 9.49 -3.60 1.44
N ILE A 206 8.36 -3.17 0.92
CA ILE A 206 7.43 -2.25 1.58
C ILE A 206 6.01 -2.79 1.45
N GLY A 207 5.13 -2.47 2.39
CA GLY A 207 3.72 -2.81 2.24
C GLY A 207 2.79 -1.93 3.03
N THR A 208 1.53 -1.91 2.60
CA THR A 208 0.46 -1.10 3.16
C THR A 208 -0.74 -1.98 3.48
N GLN A 209 -1.37 -1.73 4.62
CA GLN A 209 -2.65 -2.34 4.98
C GLN A 209 -3.83 -1.72 4.20
N PHE A 210 -3.65 -0.49 3.72
CA PHE A 210 -4.63 0.23 2.92
C PHE A 210 -4.41 0.00 1.42
N HIS A 211 -5.32 0.57 0.62
CA HIS A 211 -5.34 0.44 -0.84
C HIS A 211 -4.89 1.73 -1.55
N PRO A 212 -3.56 1.96 -1.72
CA PRO A 212 -3.08 3.10 -2.48
C PRO A 212 -3.35 2.99 -3.97
N GLU A 213 -3.75 1.82 -4.47
CA GLU A 213 -4.19 1.62 -5.85
C GLU A 213 -5.61 2.09 -6.11
N ALA A 214 -6.45 2.30 -5.07
CA ALA A 214 -7.85 2.60 -5.29
C ALA A 214 -8.07 4.00 -5.87
N ASP A 215 -8.74 4.08 -7.03
CA ASP A 215 -9.10 5.34 -7.68
C ASP A 215 -10.47 5.87 -7.21
N ALA A 216 -10.69 7.17 -7.37
CA ALA A 216 -11.96 7.80 -6.99
C ALA A 216 -13.15 7.29 -7.82
N ALA A 217 -12.93 7.03 -9.12
CA ALA A 217 -13.97 6.59 -10.05
C ALA A 217 -14.49 5.18 -9.71
N GLY A 218 -13.58 4.22 -9.52
CA GLY A 218 -13.90 2.85 -9.13
C GLY A 218 -14.52 2.80 -7.75
N MET A 219 -14.00 3.56 -6.79
CA MET A 219 -14.62 3.69 -5.47
C MET A 219 -16.04 4.26 -5.52
N HIS A 220 -16.28 5.24 -6.40
CA HIS A 220 -17.61 5.81 -6.59
C HIS A 220 -18.58 4.76 -7.16
N MET A 221 -18.17 4.03 -8.21
CA MET A 221 -18.97 2.95 -8.77
C MET A 221 -19.25 1.84 -7.76
N TYR A 222 -18.25 1.47 -6.95
CA TYR A 222 -18.40 0.47 -5.90
C TYR A 222 -19.41 0.89 -4.82
N LEU A 223 -19.35 2.15 -4.37
CA LEU A 223 -20.30 2.67 -3.37
C LEU A 223 -21.74 2.77 -3.90
N LEU A 224 -21.93 2.94 -5.22
CA LEU A 224 -23.25 2.96 -5.83
C LEU A 224 -23.91 1.58 -5.91
N GLN A 225 -23.17 0.49 -5.69
CA GLN A 225 -23.76 -0.85 -5.62
C GLN A 225 -24.72 -0.92 -4.43
N GLU A 226 -25.95 -1.39 -4.68
CA GLU A 226 -27.02 -1.47 -3.67
C GLU A 226 -26.60 -2.21 -2.40
N GLU A 227 -25.89 -3.33 -2.55
CA GLU A 227 -25.37 -4.11 -1.43
C GLU A 227 -24.39 -3.31 -0.57
N LYS A 228 -23.46 -2.58 -1.22
CA LYS A 228 -22.44 -1.79 -0.53
C LYS A 228 -23.01 -0.55 0.14
N LYS A 229 -23.92 0.14 -0.53
CA LYS A 229 -24.70 1.23 0.07
C LYS A 229 -25.45 0.74 1.31
N LYS A 230 -26.18 -0.38 1.21
CA LYS A 230 -26.90 -0.97 2.36
C LYS A 230 -25.95 -1.33 3.49
N GLN A 231 -24.81 -1.96 3.19
CA GLN A 231 -23.80 -2.30 4.19
C GLN A 231 -23.30 -1.06 4.94
N VAL A 232 -22.96 0.02 4.23
CA VAL A 232 -22.49 1.27 4.86
C VAL A 232 -23.60 1.93 5.68
N VAL A 233 -24.81 2.04 5.12
CA VAL A 233 -25.94 2.69 5.79
C VAL A 233 -26.35 1.92 7.05
N ASN A 234 -26.37 0.59 7.00
CA ASN A 234 -26.73 -0.25 8.14
C ASN A 234 -25.68 -0.18 9.26
N ASN A 235 -24.39 -0.12 8.91
CA ASN A 235 -23.30 -0.14 9.89
C ASN A 235 -22.92 1.25 10.43
N HIS A 236 -23.08 2.30 9.62
CA HIS A 236 -22.54 3.62 9.90
C HIS A 236 -23.52 4.78 9.64
N GLY A 237 -24.70 4.51 9.09
CA GLY A 237 -25.72 5.51 8.79
C GLY A 237 -25.53 6.23 7.45
N ILE A 238 -26.61 6.84 6.97
CA ILE A 238 -26.65 7.54 5.68
C ILE A 238 -25.72 8.75 5.61
N ALA A 239 -25.51 9.45 6.74
CA ALA A 239 -24.61 10.59 6.80
C ALA A 239 -23.15 10.19 6.51
N LYS A 240 -22.70 9.04 7.03
CA LYS A 240 -21.36 8.52 6.75
C LYS A 240 -21.22 8.13 5.28
N TYR A 241 -22.23 7.47 4.72
CA TYR A 241 -22.27 7.14 3.29
C TYR A 241 -22.13 8.39 2.40
N ASN A 242 -22.94 9.42 2.66
CA ASN A 242 -22.88 10.67 1.89
C ASN A 242 -21.51 11.36 2.03
N SER A 243 -20.94 11.37 3.24
CA SER A 243 -19.60 11.90 3.47
C SER A 243 -18.51 11.11 2.73
N MET A 244 -18.67 9.80 2.59
CA MET A 244 -17.75 8.99 1.80
C MET A 244 -17.80 9.39 0.33
N ILE A 245 -19.00 9.48 -0.26
CA ILE A 245 -19.18 9.94 -1.65
C ILE A 245 -18.55 11.32 -1.88
N SER A 246 -18.79 12.28 -0.99
CA SER A 246 -18.24 13.64 -1.14
C SER A 246 -16.71 13.70 -1.00
N GLN A 247 -16.11 12.78 -0.24
CA GLN A 247 -14.65 12.72 -0.07
C GLN A 247 -13.93 12.07 -1.26
N LEU A 248 -14.64 11.30 -2.11
CA LEU A 248 -14.02 10.69 -3.29
C LEU A 248 -13.59 11.72 -4.33
N THR A 249 -14.30 12.85 -4.43
CA THR A 249 -14.01 13.91 -5.40
C THR A 249 -13.00 14.93 -4.91
N ASP A 250 -12.46 14.75 -3.71
CA ASP A 250 -11.47 15.67 -3.13
C ASP A 250 -10.06 15.31 -3.62
N PRO A 251 -9.41 16.19 -4.41
CA PRO A 251 -8.10 15.89 -5.00
C PRO A 251 -7.01 15.73 -3.94
N ASP A 252 -7.14 16.37 -2.77
CA ASP A 252 -6.13 16.32 -1.70
C ASP A 252 -6.28 15.09 -0.79
N LYS A 253 -7.28 14.23 -1.07
CA LYS A 253 -7.53 13.01 -0.30
C LYS A 253 -7.05 11.75 -1.03
N ILE A 254 -7.98 10.91 -1.46
CA ILE A 254 -7.65 9.58 -1.98
C ILE A 254 -6.91 9.67 -3.32
N MET A 255 -7.23 10.70 -4.13
CA MET A 255 -6.57 10.92 -5.43
C MET A 255 -5.08 11.21 -5.24
N LEU A 256 -4.73 11.99 -4.22
CA LEU A 256 -3.33 12.27 -3.90
C LEU A 256 -2.54 10.99 -3.58
N THR A 257 -3.09 10.12 -2.72
CA THR A 257 -2.46 8.84 -2.39
C THR A 257 -2.37 7.93 -3.62
N HIS A 258 -3.45 7.84 -4.40
CA HIS A 258 -3.51 7.07 -5.64
C HIS A 258 -2.43 7.49 -6.64
N ASP A 259 -2.34 8.78 -6.93
CA ASP A 259 -1.48 9.31 -7.99
C ASP A 259 0.01 9.27 -7.63
N ARG A 260 0.32 9.20 -6.33
CA ARG A 260 1.68 9.40 -5.82
C ARG A 260 2.32 8.18 -5.19
N PHE A 261 1.59 7.31 -4.50
CA PHE A 261 2.26 6.33 -3.63
C PHE A 261 2.93 5.21 -4.43
N ILE A 262 2.20 4.56 -5.34
CA ILE A 262 2.78 3.51 -6.20
C ILE A 262 3.77 4.13 -7.19
N THR A 263 3.51 5.33 -7.70
CA THR A 263 4.45 6.01 -8.60
C THR A 263 5.74 6.43 -7.90
N ALA A 264 5.70 6.82 -6.62
CA ALA A 264 6.88 7.04 -5.79
C ALA A 264 7.69 5.75 -5.58
N PHE A 265 7.01 4.62 -5.32
CA PHE A 265 7.67 3.31 -5.25
C PHE A 265 8.38 2.97 -6.57
N LEU A 266 7.71 3.17 -7.71
CA LEU A 266 8.30 2.96 -9.04
C LEU A 266 9.47 3.91 -9.31
N ASP A 267 9.36 5.18 -8.92
CA ASP A 267 10.42 6.17 -9.07
C ASP A 267 11.71 5.69 -8.38
N TYR A 268 11.61 5.22 -7.13
CA TYR A 268 12.77 4.66 -6.43
C TYR A 268 13.27 3.35 -7.03
N ALA A 269 12.36 2.47 -7.44
CA ALA A 269 12.75 1.21 -8.07
C ALA A 269 13.51 1.41 -9.39
N ILE A 270 13.07 2.39 -10.20
CA ILE A 270 13.55 2.58 -11.58
C ILE A 270 14.69 3.59 -11.67
N TYR A 271 14.67 4.63 -10.84
CA TYR A 271 15.60 5.75 -10.91
C TYR A 271 16.48 5.89 -9.67
N GLY A 272 16.16 5.20 -8.57
CA GLY A 272 16.85 5.37 -7.28
C GLY A 272 16.50 6.66 -6.53
N SER A 273 15.62 7.49 -7.08
CA SER A 273 15.23 8.81 -6.55
C SER A 273 13.81 9.19 -6.99
N LEU A 274 13.13 10.07 -6.24
CA LEU A 274 11.86 10.66 -6.66
C LEU A 274 12.03 11.64 -7.82
N SER A 275 11.02 11.66 -8.69
CA SER A 275 10.83 12.72 -9.67
C SER A 275 10.63 14.07 -8.97
N GLU A 276 11.07 15.15 -9.64
CA GLU A 276 10.84 16.52 -9.17
C GLU A 276 9.34 16.82 -8.96
N ARG A 277 8.48 16.18 -9.76
CA ARG A 277 7.01 16.23 -9.65
C ARG A 277 6.53 15.79 -8.26
N LEU A 278 7.10 14.71 -7.74
CA LEU A 278 6.70 14.16 -6.43
C LEU A 278 7.41 14.87 -5.28
N ALA A 279 8.67 15.28 -5.46
CA ALA A 279 9.46 15.98 -4.45
C ALA A 279 8.93 17.39 -4.07
N ALA A 280 8.08 18.01 -4.90
CA ALA A 280 7.61 19.39 -4.69
C ALA A 280 6.73 19.61 -3.43
N ILE A 281 6.16 18.56 -2.81
CA ILE A 281 5.35 18.71 -1.58
C ILE A 281 6.20 19.09 -0.36
N GLU A 282 7.45 18.61 -0.25
CA GLU A 282 8.34 19.02 0.85
C GLU A 282 8.50 20.55 0.87
N ARG A 283 8.61 21.19 -0.30
CA ARG A 283 8.79 22.65 -0.39
C ARG A 283 7.52 23.41 -0.01
N LEU A 284 6.34 22.95 -0.40
CA LEU A 284 5.08 23.64 -0.08
C LEU A 284 4.70 23.49 1.41
N VAL A 285 4.93 22.32 2.01
CA VAL A 285 4.68 22.10 3.44
C VAL A 285 5.73 22.80 4.30
N GLN A 286 7.02 22.79 3.92
CA GLN A 286 8.06 23.55 4.65
C GLN A 286 7.86 25.06 4.57
N VAL A 287 7.46 25.60 3.40
CA VAL A 287 7.14 27.02 3.26
C VAL A 287 5.94 27.40 4.14
N ALA A 288 4.86 26.60 4.16
CA ALA A 288 3.71 26.83 5.04
C ALA A 288 4.08 26.79 6.54
N THR A 289 4.94 25.86 6.96
CA THR A 289 5.41 25.80 8.36
C THR A 289 6.40 26.90 8.73
N HIS A 290 7.11 27.47 7.76
CA HIS A 290 8.01 28.62 8.00
C HIS A 290 7.29 29.97 7.98
N THR A 291 6.11 30.06 7.36
CA THR A 291 5.30 31.29 7.37
C THR A 291 4.40 31.45 8.60
N ASP A 292 4.17 30.39 9.39
CA ASP A 292 3.29 30.42 10.55
C ASP A 292 3.98 30.76 11.89
N ASN A 293 5.27 31.12 11.88
CA ASN A 293 6.03 31.49 13.09
C ASN A 293 6.28 33.00 13.25
N GLU A 294 5.62 33.86 12.48
CA GLU A 294 5.66 35.31 12.68
C GLU A 294 4.27 35.89 12.95
N HIS A 295 3.65 35.51 14.07
CA HIS A 295 2.85 36.44 14.85
C HIS A 295 2.93 36.07 16.34
N SER A 296 3.99 36.56 16.98
CA SER A 296 3.94 36.94 18.38
C SER A 296 2.74 37.86 18.60
N PHE A 297 1.96 37.68 19.66
CA PHE A 297 1.68 38.74 20.63
C PHE A 297 1.12 38.11 21.92
N PHE A 298 1.50 38.76 23.01
CA PHE A 298 1.10 38.57 24.41
C PHE A 298 -0.37 38.26 24.63
#